data_AF-A0A914WMJ2-F1
#
_entry.id   AF-A0A914WMJ2-F1
#
_cell.length_a   1.000
_cell.length_b   1.000
_cell.length_c   1.000
_cell.angle_alpha   90.00
_cell.angle_beta   90.00
_cell.angle_gamma   90.00
#
_symmetry.space_group_name_H-M   'P 1'
#
loop_
_entity.id
_entity.type
_entity.pdbx_description
1 polymer ?
#
loop_
_entity_poly.entity_id
_entity_poly.type
_entity_poly.pdbx_seq_one_letter_code
_entity_poly.pdbx_strand_id
1 'polypeptide(L)'
;MHFISTVCLLSVAVIAAFAQTQSSTCHMCELIVNDVFALHPNGLNGVSDTVLMADLNNECEKYWSQQAAQDKGCHDWLAQNGPSFIAAMRVNSNAYAACHAAPASVC
;
A
#
# COMPACT_ATOMS: atom_id res chain seq x y z
N MET A 1 -55.21 4.79 -5.41
CA MET A 1 -54.44 3.54 -5.50
C MET A 1 -53.16 3.84 -6.26
N HIS A 2 -52.03 3.53 -5.62
CA HIS A 2 -50.66 3.38 -6.11
C HIS A 2 -49.99 4.53 -6.89
N PHE A 3 -49.11 5.21 -6.13
CA PHE A 3 -47.88 5.89 -6.58
C PHE A 3 -46.99 4.93 -7.37
N ILE A 4 -46.38 5.41 -8.46
CA ILE A 4 -45.02 4.98 -8.82
C ILE A 4 -44.22 6.23 -9.19
N SER A 5 -43.32 6.59 -8.26
CA SER A 5 -42.31 7.63 -8.43
C SER A 5 -41.31 7.18 -9.48
N THR A 6 -41.06 8.06 -10.44
CA THR A 6 -39.98 7.94 -11.42
C THR A 6 -38.63 8.00 -10.69
N VAL A 7 -38.04 6.82 -10.51
CA VAL A 7 -36.60 6.50 -10.52
C VAL A 7 -35.67 7.60 -10.01
N CYS A 8 -35.50 7.64 -8.69
CA CYS A 8 -34.35 8.23 -8.03
C CYS A 8 -33.53 7.07 -7.44
N LEU A 9 -32.52 6.58 -8.15
CA LEU A 9 -31.43 5.75 -7.58
C LEU A 9 -30.15 6.02 -8.39
N LEU A 10 -29.66 7.24 -8.26
CA LEU A 10 -28.21 7.49 -8.29
C LEU A 10 -27.62 6.83 -7.06
N SER A 11 -27.07 5.63 -7.19
CA SER A 11 -26.17 5.11 -6.16
C SER A 11 -25.27 4.00 -6.70
N VAL A 12 -24.09 4.45 -7.13
CA VAL A 12 -22.81 3.80 -6.88
C VAL A 12 -22.64 2.40 -7.50
N ALA A 13 -22.54 2.38 -8.82
CA ALA A 13 -21.68 1.39 -9.49
C ALA A 13 -20.21 1.83 -9.38
N VAL A 14 -19.66 1.90 -8.16
CA VAL A 14 -18.21 2.10 -7.92
C VAL A 14 -17.74 1.09 -6.87
N ILE A 15 -18.01 -0.19 -7.09
CA ILE A 15 -17.35 -1.25 -6.30
C ILE A 15 -17.00 -2.41 -7.22
N ALA A 16 -16.24 -2.12 -8.28
CA ALA A 16 -15.57 -3.15 -9.06
C ALA A 16 -14.10 -2.80 -9.35
N ALA A 17 -13.55 -1.75 -8.72
CA ALA A 17 -12.12 -1.42 -8.80
C ALA A 17 -11.27 -2.16 -7.75
N PHE A 18 -11.88 -2.87 -6.80
CA PHE A 18 -11.15 -3.52 -5.70
C PHE A 18 -10.91 -5.04 -5.86
N ALA A 19 -11.50 -5.67 -6.89
CA ALA A 19 -11.34 -7.10 -7.11
C ALA A 19 -10.09 -7.46 -7.96
N GLN A 20 -9.56 -6.50 -8.74
CA GLN A 20 -8.35 -6.70 -9.57
C GLN A 20 -7.11 -6.02 -8.98
N THR A 21 -7.25 -5.23 -7.91
CA THR A 21 -6.17 -4.43 -7.31
C THR A 21 -5.35 -5.15 -6.27
N GLN A 22 -5.82 -6.25 -5.67
CA GLN A 22 -4.99 -6.96 -4.66
C GLN A 22 -3.69 -7.51 -5.27
N SER A 23 -3.74 -8.01 -6.50
CA SER A 23 -2.54 -8.46 -7.24
C SER A 23 -1.59 -7.29 -7.55
N SER A 24 -2.12 -6.15 -7.99
CA SER A 24 -1.29 -4.97 -8.31
C SER A 24 -0.72 -4.32 -7.06
N THR A 25 -1.51 -4.14 -5.99
CA THR A 25 -1.06 -3.53 -4.74
C THR A 25 0.01 -4.37 -4.06
N CYS A 26 -0.16 -5.69 -4.06
CA CYS A 26 0.83 -6.60 -3.49
C CYS A 26 2.15 -6.55 -4.28
N HIS A 27 2.06 -6.59 -5.62
CA HIS A 27 3.22 -6.45 -6.48
C HIS A 27 3.94 -5.10 -6.28
N MET A 28 3.18 -4.02 -6.11
CA MET A 28 3.75 -2.68 -5.87
C MET A 28 4.40 -2.57 -4.49
N CYS A 29 3.82 -3.19 -3.47
CA CYS A 29 4.48 -3.32 -2.17
C CYS A 29 5.80 -4.06 -2.29
N GLU A 30 5.83 -5.18 -3.02
CA GLU A 30 7.06 -5.95 -3.19
C GLU A 30 8.15 -5.13 -3.87
N LEU A 31 7.79 -4.32 -4.87
CA LEU A 31 8.72 -3.40 -5.54
C LEU A 31 9.26 -2.36 -4.57
N ILE A 32 8.40 -1.66 -3.82
CA ILE A 32 8.80 -0.69 -2.80
C ILE A 32 9.75 -1.33 -1.78
N VAL A 33 9.38 -2.49 -1.22
CA VAL A 33 10.15 -3.13 -0.16
C VAL A 33 11.50 -3.63 -0.69
N ASN A 34 11.54 -4.17 -1.91
CA ASN A 34 12.81 -4.55 -2.55
C ASN A 34 13.74 -3.35 -2.72
N ASP A 35 13.21 -2.19 -3.13
CA ASP A 35 14.00 -0.98 -3.28
C ASP A 35 14.51 -0.45 -1.93
N VAL A 36 13.67 -0.47 -0.89
CA VAL A 36 14.12 -0.14 0.47
C VAL A 36 15.19 -1.11 0.97
N PHE A 37 15.04 -2.42 0.72
CA PHE A 37 16.10 -3.39 1.06
C PHE A 37 17.39 -3.15 0.27
N ALA A 38 17.30 -2.69 -0.98
CA ALA A 38 18.46 -2.35 -1.79
C ALA A 38 19.21 -1.10 -1.26
N LEU A 39 18.48 -0.14 -0.65
CA LEU A 39 19.08 1.02 0.04
C LEU A 39 19.85 0.61 1.31
N HIS A 40 19.49 -0.52 1.92
CA HIS A 40 20.07 -1.02 3.18
C HIS A 40 20.70 -2.41 3.00
N PRO A 41 21.81 -2.53 2.25
CA PRO A 41 22.41 -3.84 1.91
C PRO A 41 22.95 -4.62 3.11
N ASN A 42 23.14 -3.95 4.25
CA ASN A 42 23.56 -4.57 5.52
C ASN A 42 22.35 -4.97 6.40
N GLY A 43 21.14 -4.93 5.85
CA GLY A 43 19.89 -5.13 6.57
C GLY A 43 19.40 -3.88 7.30
N LEU A 44 18.22 -3.98 7.89
CA LEU A 44 17.54 -2.84 8.53
C LEU A 44 17.96 -2.61 9.98
N ASN A 45 18.84 -3.45 10.54
CA ASN A 45 19.30 -3.35 11.92
C ASN A 45 20.11 -2.07 12.12
N GLY A 46 19.64 -1.20 13.03
CA GLY A 46 20.28 0.09 13.30
C GLY A 46 19.81 1.24 12.41
N VAL A 47 18.99 0.97 11.38
CA VAL A 47 18.27 2.01 10.64
C VAL A 47 17.10 2.48 11.50
N SER A 48 16.92 3.78 11.69
CA SER A 48 15.81 4.29 12.50
C SER A 48 14.48 4.16 11.75
N ASP A 49 13.39 4.05 12.50
CA ASP A 49 12.05 3.99 11.88
C ASP A 49 11.73 5.25 11.08
N THR A 50 12.27 6.41 11.48
CA THR A 50 12.15 7.67 10.72
C THR A 50 12.82 7.58 9.35
N VAL A 51 14.01 6.96 9.25
CA VAL A 51 14.70 6.76 7.97
C VAL A 51 13.93 5.77 7.11
N LEU A 52 13.50 4.62 7.68
CA LEU A 52 12.71 3.64 6.94
C LEU A 52 11.38 4.20 6.44
N MET A 53 10.71 5.03 7.26
CA MET A 53 9.50 5.71 6.84
C MET A 53 9.76 6.71 5.71
N ALA A 54 10.86 7.44 5.75
CA ALA A 54 11.23 8.36 4.68
C ALA A 54 11.53 7.60 3.37
N ASP A 55 12.27 6.49 3.44
CA ASP A 55 12.58 5.65 2.29
C ASP A 55 11.30 5.06 1.68
N LEU A 56 10.40 4.54 2.52
CA LEU A 56 9.09 4.04 2.07
C LEU A 56 8.24 5.11 1.39
N ASN A 57 8.22 6.34 1.92
CA ASN A 57 7.49 7.45 1.29
C ASN A 57 8.12 7.84 -0.05
N ASN A 58 9.45 7.90 -0.15
CA ASN A 58 10.13 8.18 -1.43
C ASN A 58 9.83 7.11 -2.48
N GLU A 59 9.86 5.83 -2.11
CA GLU A 59 9.56 4.74 -3.04
C GLU A 59 8.05 4.69 -3.39
N CYS A 60 7.15 5.09 -2.48
CA CYS A 60 5.75 5.33 -2.83
C CYS A 60 5.64 6.32 -3.99
N GLU A 61 6.29 7.48 -3.92
CA GLU A 61 6.22 8.47 -5.00
C GLU A 61 6.71 7.89 -6.35
N LYS A 62 7.74 7.05 -6.36
CA LYS A 62 8.30 6.47 -7.60
C LYS A 62 7.36 5.51 -8.31
N TYR A 63 6.68 4.66 -7.54
CA TYR A 63 5.86 3.57 -8.07
C TYR A 63 4.39 4.01 -8.22
N TRP A 64 3.87 4.76 -7.25
CA TRP A 64 2.46 5.14 -7.22
C TRP A 64 2.12 6.44 -7.96
N SER A 65 3.05 7.39 -8.15
CA SER A 65 2.81 8.61 -8.94
C SER A 65 2.56 8.34 -10.43
N GLN A 66 2.96 7.16 -10.94
CA GLN A 66 2.64 6.72 -12.30
C GLN A 66 1.14 6.47 -12.49
N GLN A 67 0.36 6.41 -11.41
CA GLN A 67 -1.11 6.36 -11.41
C GLN A 67 -1.65 7.44 -10.45
N ALA A 68 -1.83 8.67 -10.92
CA ALA A 68 -2.21 9.85 -10.12
C ALA A 68 -3.48 9.71 -9.22
N ALA A 69 -4.30 8.66 -9.39
CA ALA A 69 -5.43 8.35 -8.51
C ALA A 69 -5.07 7.42 -7.32
N GLN A 70 -3.89 6.79 -7.32
CA GLN A 70 -3.43 5.86 -6.29
C GLN A 70 -2.31 6.42 -5.40
N ASP A 71 -1.68 7.53 -5.78
CA ASP A 71 -0.56 8.17 -5.05
C ASP A 71 -0.94 8.53 -3.61
N LYS A 72 -2.14 9.08 -3.42
CA LYS A 72 -2.69 9.36 -2.09
C LYS A 72 -2.87 8.09 -1.25
N GLY A 73 -3.12 6.94 -1.89
CA GLY A 73 -3.36 5.66 -1.22
C GLY A 73 -2.12 5.12 -0.52
N CYS A 74 -0.94 5.20 -1.14
CA CYS A 74 0.31 4.68 -0.57
C CYS A 74 0.73 5.47 0.67
N HIS A 75 0.77 6.80 0.56
CA HIS A 75 1.11 7.68 1.68
C HIS A 75 0.07 7.64 2.81
N ASP A 76 -1.24 7.64 2.49
CA ASP A 76 -2.29 7.49 3.50
C ASP A 76 -2.19 6.15 4.22
N TRP A 77 -1.83 5.08 3.49
CA TRP A 77 -1.66 3.75 4.05
C TRP A 77 -0.44 3.69 4.96
N LEU A 78 0.71 4.23 4.53
CA LEU A 78 1.92 4.32 5.36
C LEU A 78 1.69 5.18 6.60
N ALA A 79 0.91 6.26 6.51
CA ALA A 79 0.56 7.07 7.68
C ALA A 79 -0.22 6.27 8.73
N GLN A 80 -1.04 5.31 8.31
CA GLN A 80 -1.87 4.48 9.19
C GLN A 80 -1.17 3.20 9.67
N ASN A 81 -0.37 2.58 8.79
CA ASN A 81 0.16 1.22 8.98
C ASN A 81 1.70 1.17 8.99
N GLY A 82 2.37 2.30 8.75
CA GLY A 82 3.82 2.34 8.59
C GLY A 82 4.61 1.76 9.78
N PRO A 83 4.29 2.06 11.05
CA PRO A 83 5.01 1.46 12.18
C PRO A 83 4.91 -0.08 12.24
N SER A 84 3.71 -0.64 12.03
CA SER A 84 3.52 -2.10 12.00
C SER A 84 4.14 -2.73 10.75
N PHE A 85 4.13 -2.02 9.63
CA PHE A 85 4.78 -2.45 8.40
C PHE A 85 6.31 -2.48 8.50
N ILE A 86 6.92 -1.44 9.09
CA ILE A 86 8.35 -1.43 9.39
C ILE A 86 8.72 -2.59 10.29
N ALA A 87 7.92 -2.89 11.32
CA ALA A 87 8.13 -4.07 12.15
C ALA A 87 8.07 -5.37 11.34
N ALA A 88 7.13 -5.49 10.41
CA ALA A 88 7.04 -6.63 9.48
C ALA A 88 8.27 -6.73 8.56
N MET A 89 8.75 -5.62 8.00
CA MET A 89 9.97 -5.58 7.18
C MET A 89 11.22 -5.99 7.97
N ARG A 90 11.30 -5.67 9.27
CA ARG A 90 12.44 -6.04 10.11
C ARG A 90 12.52 -7.53 10.41
N VAL A 91 11.38 -8.20 10.52
CA VAL A 91 11.32 -9.64 10.83
C VAL A 91 11.36 -10.53 9.58
N ASN A 92 11.08 -9.96 8.41
CA ASN A 92 11.06 -10.68 7.13
C ASN A 92 12.28 -10.37 6.28
N SER A 93 12.92 -11.40 5.72
CA SER A 93 14.14 -11.28 4.91
C SER A 93 13.90 -11.04 3.42
N ASN A 94 12.64 -11.00 2.98
CA ASN A 94 12.27 -10.76 1.58
C ASN A 94 10.95 -9.97 1.50
N ALA A 95 10.80 -9.26 0.38
CA ALA A 95 9.70 -8.34 0.17
C ALA A 95 8.32 -9.02 0.20
N TYR A 96 8.21 -10.20 -0.41
CA TYR A 96 6.99 -11.01 -0.40
C TYR A 96 6.49 -11.25 1.03
N ALA A 97 7.35 -11.79 1.91
CA ALA A 97 6.96 -12.09 3.28
C ALA A 97 6.65 -10.83 4.11
N ALA A 98 7.37 -9.72 3.88
CA ALA A 98 7.08 -8.45 4.53
C ALA A 98 5.70 -7.89 4.13
N CYS A 99 5.38 -7.93 2.84
CA CYS A 99 4.11 -7.43 2.30
C CYS A 99 2.91 -8.31 2.71
N HIS A 100 3.07 -9.63 2.80
CA HIS A 100 2.03 -10.54 3.29
C HIS A 100 1.88 -10.56 4.82
N ALA A 101 2.89 -10.09 5.57
CA ALA A 101 2.81 -9.89 7.02
C ALA A 101 2.28 -8.50 7.40
N ALA A 102 2.12 -7.60 6.44
CA ALA A 102 1.53 -6.28 6.66
C ALA A 102 0.04 -6.39 7.05
N PRO A 103 -0.53 -5.40 7.76
CA PRO A 103 -1.95 -5.41 8.09
C PRO A 103 -2.82 -5.48 6.84
N ALA A 104 -3.93 -6.22 6.94
CA ALA A 104 -4.82 -6.62 5.84
C ALA A 104 -5.24 -5.41 4.98
N SER A 105 -4.60 -5.24 3.82
CA SER A 105 -4.93 -4.26 2.76
C SER A 105 -3.84 -4.12 1.70
N VAL A 106 -2.63 -4.64 1.94
CA VAL A 106 -1.49 -4.57 0.99
C VAL A 106 -1.43 -5.82 0.11
N CYS A 107 -1.42 -6.96 0.79
CA CYS A 107 -1.52 -8.33 0.34
C CYS A 107 -2.37 -9.08 1.40
#